data_AF-A0AAX2INJ7-F1
#
_entry.id   AF-A0AAX2INJ7-F1
#
_cell.length_a   1.000
_cell.length_b   1.000
_cell.length_c   1.000
_cell.angle_alpha   90.00
_cell.angle_beta   90.00
_cell.angle_gamma   90.00
#
_symmetry.space_group_name_H-M   'P 1'
#
loop_
_entity.id
_entity.type
_entity.pdbx_description
1 polymer ?
#
loop_
_entity_poly.entity_id
_entity_poly.type
_entity_poly.pdbx_seq_one_letter_code
_entity_poly.pdbx_strand_id
1 'polypeptide(L)'
;MISSTAYKKLLGLLLYSFVTNVNTRAQSRFPTLEVNETFSVTVDETKKGIVAKLNNNETLFLKKWKRKLSFIETYDVNNDGHMDLVLNSEEHQSNHALIFLFEPKSSSYRELTYPDHEFSNLIINEQEPGMIISYINGQEWFKFGFNKQSELYRSGESRVLNEQQLALYLYQIRMYNLDGSVKSIKLETFENENTPLLEVQVARLRLYDEPGYHAGSNIYLEKGAFLEITAFEGKEWLKIKYKYAKETLERWVNISELKMDISKLQYVEDNKGLNLVMMDPQNGNENFYFCIALNNYSNNVFESYYGKIYILLENENGNKLLYPLYNTGDLKLPPQKPKDTNVNKAGGKWFKPGAVLDDNMVQWDAEKKQFVIFHDKSKHNDMDEYSYVSFFPDDLSAGKYKISTVFMDSESQQKPLVSNKQELKFPLKKVLIDKK
;
A
#
# COMPACT_ATOMS: atom_id res chain seq x y z
N MET A 1 -21.53 -61.54 38.38
CA MET A 1 -22.88 -60.96 38.49
C MET A 1 -22.77 -59.63 39.20
N ILE A 2 -23.28 -58.58 38.54
CA ILE A 2 -23.72 -57.28 39.07
C ILE A 2 -22.63 -56.41 39.72
N SER A 3 -22.15 -55.45 38.93
CA SER A 3 -21.36 -54.29 39.35
C SER A 3 -22.26 -53.08 39.63
N SER A 4 -21.75 -52.20 40.50
CA SER A 4 -22.06 -50.77 40.59
C SER A 4 -23.40 -50.32 41.20
N THR A 5 -23.38 -50.05 42.51
CA THR A 5 -24.33 -49.15 43.20
C THR A 5 -23.56 -48.13 44.06
N ALA A 6 -23.12 -47.04 43.43
CA ALA A 6 -22.68 -45.82 44.12
C ALA A 6 -22.77 -44.58 43.21
N TYR A 7 -23.95 -44.28 42.66
CA TYR A 7 -24.26 -42.97 42.05
C TYR A 7 -25.76 -42.68 42.19
N LYS A 8 -26.20 -42.39 43.42
CA LYS A 8 -27.55 -41.86 43.70
C LYS A 8 -27.47 -40.90 44.89
N LYS A 9 -26.94 -39.69 44.64
CA LYS A 9 -27.14 -38.49 45.48
C LYS A 9 -26.55 -37.21 44.85
N LEU A 10 -26.84 -36.97 43.56
CA LEU A 10 -26.60 -35.65 42.95
C LEU A 10 -27.43 -35.43 41.67
N LEU A 11 -28.73 -35.71 41.75
CA LEU A 11 -29.68 -35.37 40.70
C LEU A 11 -31.01 -35.00 41.38
N GLY A 12 -31.28 -33.70 41.51
CA GLY A 12 -32.53 -33.23 42.12
C GLY A 12 -32.41 -31.92 42.88
N LEU A 13 -31.88 -30.87 42.24
CA LEU A 13 -32.11 -29.47 42.64
C LEU A 13 -31.65 -28.54 41.51
N LEU A 14 -32.34 -28.62 40.37
CA LEU A 14 -32.27 -27.61 39.31
C LEU A 14 -33.56 -27.71 38.48
N LEU A 15 -34.67 -27.31 39.10
CA LEU A 15 -35.90 -26.94 38.40
C LEU A 15 -36.74 -26.07 39.35
N TYR A 16 -37.21 -24.94 38.81
CA TYR A 16 -38.01 -23.88 39.44
C TYR A 16 -37.29 -22.64 39.99
N SER A 17 -36.70 -21.89 39.07
CA SER A 17 -37.06 -20.47 38.92
C SER A 17 -37.12 -20.09 37.43
N PHE A 18 -38.00 -20.76 36.68
CA PHE A 18 -38.53 -20.22 35.43
C PHE A 18 -39.64 -19.24 35.78
N VAL A 19 -39.26 -18.00 36.08
CA VAL A 19 -40.13 -16.83 35.91
C VAL A 19 -39.47 -15.99 34.83
N THR A 20 -39.99 -16.18 33.62
CA THR A 20 -39.98 -15.28 32.46
C THR A 20 -39.09 -14.03 32.57
N ASN A 21 -37.89 -14.12 32.01
CA ASN A 21 -37.34 -13.05 31.19
C ASN A 21 -36.69 -13.70 29.96
N VAL A 22 -37.55 -14.11 29.03
CA VAL A 22 -37.14 -14.30 27.63
C VAL A 22 -36.82 -12.91 27.10
N ASN A 23 -35.63 -12.42 27.42
CA ASN A 23 -35.06 -11.27 26.73
C ASN A 23 -34.35 -11.85 25.52
N THR A 24 -35.11 -12.09 24.45
CA THR A 24 -34.55 -12.29 23.11
C THR A 24 -33.87 -10.98 22.69
N ARG A 25 -32.71 -10.67 23.26
CA ARG A 25 -31.76 -9.78 22.61
C ARG A 25 -31.16 -10.63 21.50
N ALA A 26 -31.64 -10.41 20.28
CA ALA A 26 -30.93 -10.85 19.09
C ALA A 26 -29.47 -10.41 19.27
N GLN A 27 -28.56 -11.39 19.34
CA GLN A 27 -27.15 -11.12 19.39
C GLN A 27 -26.76 -10.49 18.06
N SER A 28 -25.97 -9.42 18.11
CA SER A 28 -25.52 -8.76 16.89
C SER A 28 -24.80 -9.75 15.97
N ARG A 29 -24.99 -9.59 14.66
CA ARG A 29 -24.20 -10.33 13.67
C ARG A 29 -22.73 -9.87 13.67
N PHE A 30 -22.47 -8.64 14.11
CA PHE A 30 -21.14 -8.05 14.07
C PHE A 30 -20.46 -8.14 15.44
N PRO A 31 -19.11 -8.24 15.45
CA PRO A 31 -18.36 -8.23 16.69
C PRO A 31 -18.53 -6.90 17.43
N THR A 32 -18.21 -6.92 18.73
CA THR A 32 -18.01 -5.67 19.47
C THR A 32 -16.61 -5.16 19.15
N LEU A 33 -16.52 -3.91 18.73
CA LEU A 33 -15.28 -3.24 18.32
C LEU A 33 -14.89 -2.22 19.37
N GLU A 34 -13.58 -2.03 19.57
CA GLU A 34 -13.05 -1.01 20.47
C GLU A 34 -13.10 0.36 19.78
N VAL A 35 -13.61 1.37 20.48
CA VAL A 35 -13.62 2.76 20.02
C VAL A 35 -12.42 3.51 20.62
N ASN A 36 -12.19 3.28 21.92
CA ASN A 36 -11.04 3.70 22.70
C ASN A 36 -11.02 2.91 24.02
N GLU A 37 -10.11 3.24 24.94
CA GLU A 37 -9.99 2.57 26.25
C GLU A 37 -11.28 2.57 27.09
N THR A 38 -12.19 3.51 26.84
CA THR A 38 -13.43 3.68 27.61
C THR A 38 -14.66 3.12 26.90
N PHE A 39 -14.70 3.16 25.56
CA PHE A 39 -15.87 2.84 24.77
C PHE A 39 -15.63 1.65 23.86
N SER A 40 -16.61 0.76 23.82
CA SER A 40 -16.73 -0.27 22.79
C SER A 40 -18.10 -0.18 22.14
N VAL A 41 -18.18 -0.54 20.87
CA VAL A 41 -19.38 -0.42 20.06
C VAL A 41 -19.77 -1.74 19.42
N THR A 42 -21.06 -2.08 19.49
CA THR A 42 -21.67 -3.13 18.68
C THR A 42 -22.67 -2.48 17.74
N VAL A 43 -22.59 -2.78 16.45
CA VAL A 43 -23.52 -2.21 15.46
C VAL A 43 -24.56 -3.25 15.05
N ASP A 44 -25.81 -2.84 15.03
CA ASP A 44 -26.96 -3.69 14.72
C ASP A 44 -27.84 -3.12 13.62
N GLU A 45 -28.45 -4.02 12.87
CA GLU A 45 -29.46 -3.72 11.86
C GLU A 45 -30.85 -3.92 12.44
N THR A 46 -31.68 -2.87 12.43
CA THR A 46 -33.06 -2.91 12.90
C THR A 46 -34.03 -2.63 11.75
N LYS A 47 -35.33 -2.89 11.96
CA LYS A 47 -36.38 -2.51 10.99
C LYS A 47 -36.40 -1.00 10.65
N LYS A 48 -35.83 -0.15 11.52
CA LYS A 48 -35.80 1.31 11.34
C LYS A 48 -34.49 1.79 10.70
N GLY A 49 -33.44 0.97 10.71
CA GLY A 49 -32.10 1.36 10.27
C GLY A 49 -31.00 0.80 11.15
N ILE A 50 -29.80 1.39 11.01
CA ILE A 50 -28.59 0.97 11.72
C ILE A 50 -28.57 1.65 13.09
N VAL A 51 -28.19 0.89 14.12
CA VAL A 51 -27.98 1.40 15.47
C VAL A 51 -26.59 1.01 15.97
N ALA A 52 -25.96 1.88 16.74
CA ALA A 52 -24.74 1.59 17.49
C ALA A 52 -25.09 1.44 18.97
N LYS A 53 -24.64 0.36 19.59
CA LYS A 53 -24.80 0.10 21.03
C LYS A 53 -23.44 0.26 21.69
N LEU A 54 -23.33 1.22 22.59
CA LEU A 54 -22.13 1.44 23.37
C LEU A 54 -22.16 0.58 24.65
N ASN A 55 -20.98 0.26 25.19
CA ASN A 55 -20.82 -0.51 26.44
C ASN A 55 -21.50 0.12 27.67
N ASN A 56 -21.79 1.41 27.64
CA ASN A 56 -22.59 2.12 28.65
C ASN A 56 -24.11 1.82 28.56
N ASN A 57 -24.54 0.86 27.73
CA ASN A 57 -25.93 0.51 27.40
C ASN A 57 -26.72 1.58 26.61
N GLU A 58 -26.07 2.63 26.12
CA GLU A 58 -26.72 3.58 25.21
C GLU A 58 -26.87 2.96 23.82
N THR A 59 -28.05 3.14 23.23
CA THR A 59 -28.33 2.73 21.85
C THR A 59 -28.56 3.99 21.01
N LEU A 60 -27.64 4.25 20.10
CA LEU A 60 -27.63 5.38 19.20
C LEU A 60 -28.24 4.96 17.87
N PHE A 61 -29.18 5.74 17.35
CA PHE A 61 -29.66 5.57 15.99
C PHE A 61 -28.69 6.27 15.04
N LEU A 62 -28.02 5.51 14.15
CA LEU A 62 -27.05 6.07 13.22
C LEU A 62 -27.73 6.62 11.97
N LYS A 63 -28.45 5.76 11.26
CA LYS A 63 -29.04 6.13 9.97
C LYS A 63 -30.24 5.24 9.66
N LYS A 64 -31.26 5.84 9.03
CA LYS A 64 -32.33 5.06 8.40
C LYS A 64 -31.72 4.25 7.26
N TRP A 65 -31.85 2.94 7.35
CA TRP A 65 -31.22 2.01 6.42
C TRP A 65 -32.15 0.84 6.19
N LYS A 66 -32.19 0.34 4.95
CA LYS A 66 -33.06 -0.77 4.56
C LYS A 66 -32.29 -1.95 3.98
N ARG A 67 -30.99 -1.78 3.74
CA ARG A 67 -30.14 -2.76 3.07
C ARG A 67 -29.37 -3.56 4.10
N LYS A 68 -28.91 -4.73 3.71
CA LYS A 68 -28.06 -5.56 4.55
C LYS A 68 -26.62 -5.04 4.55
N LEU A 69 -26.06 -4.80 5.73
CA LEU A 69 -24.64 -4.45 5.87
C LEU A 69 -23.76 -5.62 5.40
N SER A 70 -22.61 -5.34 4.79
CA SER A 70 -21.63 -6.37 4.41
C SER A 70 -20.56 -6.52 5.47
N PHE A 71 -19.96 -5.40 5.88
CA PHE A 71 -18.94 -5.34 6.92
C PHE A 71 -19.10 -4.10 7.80
N ILE A 72 -18.40 -4.15 8.92
CA ILE A 72 -18.24 -3.08 9.90
C ILE A 72 -16.80 -3.12 10.37
N GLU A 73 -16.12 -1.99 10.22
CA GLU A 73 -14.75 -1.80 10.65
C GLU A 73 -14.63 -0.49 11.43
N THR A 74 -13.54 -0.37 12.18
CA THR A 74 -13.20 0.80 12.99
C THR A 74 -11.86 1.37 12.58
N TYR A 75 -11.83 2.67 12.34
CA TYR A 75 -10.62 3.41 11.95
C TYR A 75 -10.64 4.79 12.57
N ASP A 76 -9.51 5.34 12.97
CA ASP A 76 -9.40 6.76 13.29
C ASP A 76 -9.31 7.57 11.99
N VAL A 77 -10.47 7.91 11.41
CA VAL A 77 -10.57 8.47 10.06
C VAL A 77 -10.12 9.93 10.04
N ASN A 78 -10.45 10.68 11.09
CA ASN A 78 -10.11 12.10 11.21
C ASN A 78 -8.81 12.35 12.01
N ASN A 79 -8.16 11.29 12.50
CA ASN A 79 -6.94 11.32 13.32
C ASN A 79 -7.11 12.13 14.61
N ASP A 80 -8.23 11.92 15.31
CA ASP A 80 -8.56 12.57 16.59
C ASP A 80 -8.27 11.69 17.82
N GLY A 81 -7.78 10.47 17.62
CA GLY A 81 -7.47 9.50 18.66
C GLY A 81 -8.66 8.62 19.07
N HIS A 82 -9.76 8.68 18.34
CA HIS A 82 -10.93 7.82 18.55
C HIS A 82 -11.28 7.05 17.28
N MET A 83 -11.65 5.77 17.44
CA MET A 83 -12.05 5.00 16.28
C MET A 83 -13.46 5.35 15.81
N ASP A 84 -13.56 5.72 14.56
CA ASP A 84 -14.78 5.98 13.82
C ASP A 84 -15.34 4.67 13.24
N LEU A 85 -16.63 4.68 12.89
CA LEU A 85 -17.27 3.52 12.25
C LEU A 85 -17.24 3.67 10.73
N VAL A 86 -16.74 2.65 10.04
CA VAL A 86 -16.83 2.51 8.58
C VAL A 86 -17.70 1.30 8.26
N LEU A 87 -18.85 1.55 7.66
CA LEU A 87 -19.86 0.54 7.33
C LEU A 87 -20.05 0.42 5.82
N ASN A 88 -20.44 -0.74 5.32
CA ASN A 88 -20.74 -0.95 3.90
C ASN A 88 -21.93 -1.92 3.74
N SER A 89 -22.49 -2.04 2.53
CA SER A 89 -23.65 -2.87 2.18
C SER A 89 -23.36 -3.83 1.02
N GLU A 90 -24.00 -5.01 1.05
CA GLU A 90 -23.86 -6.04 0.00
C GLU A 90 -24.55 -5.65 -1.34
N GLU A 91 -25.51 -4.72 -1.33
CA GLU A 91 -26.45 -4.48 -2.44
C GLU A 91 -26.08 -3.33 -3.42
N HIS A 92 -24.86 -2.77 -3.37
CA HIS A 92 -24.42 -1.69 -4.28
C HIS A 92 -23.31 -2.13 -5.25
N GLN A 93 -23.24 -1.49 -6.42
CA GLN A 93 -22.02 -1.46 -7.24
C GLN A 93 -20.85 -0.92 -6.38
N SER A 94 -19.77 -1.70 -6.31
CA SER A 94 -18.44 -1.37 -5.75
C SER A 94 -18.39 -0.48 -4.48
N ASN A 95 -18.48 -1.10 -3.30
CA ASN A 95 -18.09 -0.59 -1.97
C ASN A 95 -18.52 0.84 -1.58
N HIS A 96 -19.83 1.13 -1.54
CA HIS A 96 -20.31 2.34 -0.88
C HIS A 96 -20.01 2.28 0.63
N ALA A 97 -19.36 3.31 1.17
CA ALA A 97 -18.97 3.38 2.57
C ALA A 97 -19.76 4.45 3.32
N LEU A 98 -20.34 4.09 4.45
CA LEU A 98 -20.90 5.04 5.41
C LEU A 98 -19.85 5.26 6.50
N ILE A 99 -19.44 6.50 6.69
CA ILE A 99 -18.47 6.87 7.73
C ILE A 99 -19.23 7.60 8.84
N PHE A 100 -19.05 7.17 10.09
CA PHE A 100 -19.58 7.86 11.25
C PHE A 100 -18.45 8.21 12.21
N LEU A 101 -18.22 9.51 12.38
CA LEU A 101 -17.19 10.02 13.27
C LEU A 101 -17.65 9.93 14.73
N PHE A 102 -16.80 9.43 15.62
CA PHE A 102 -17.11 9.36 17.05
C PHE A 102 -16.95 10.75 17.68
N GLU A 103 -17.94 11.16 18.46
CA GLU A 103 -17.95 12.45 19.14
C GLU A 103 -17.83 12.19 20.66
N PRO A 104 -16.61 12.24 21.23
CA PRO A 104 -16.34 11.77 22.60
C PRO A 104 -17.12 12.55 23.66
N LYS A 105 -17.32 13.86 23.44
CA LYS A 105 -18.03 14.75 24.39
C LYS A 105 -19.50 14.37 24.56
N SER A 106 -20.13 13.86 23.51
CA SER A 106 -21.54 13.47 23.51
C SER A 106 -21.74 11.96 23.49
N SER A 107 -20.66 11.17 23.48
CA SER A 107 -20.70 9.70 23.34
C SER A 107 -21.60 9.29 22.18
N SER A 108 -21.49 9.99 21.05
CA SER A 108 -22.37 9.84 19.90
C SER A 108 -21.59 9.66 18.61
N TYR A 109 -22.31 9.44 17.52
CA TYR A 109 -21.73 9.35 16.19
C TYR A 109 -22.35 10.40 15.27
N ARG A 110 -21.51 11.06 14.47
CA ARG A 110 -21.93 11.98 13.41
C ARG A 110 -21.63 11.37 12.05
N GLU A 111 -22.65 11.21 11.22
CA GLU A 111 -22.45 10.77 9.85
C GLU A 111 -21.62 11.80 9.07
N LEU A 112 -20.55 11.34 8.42
CA LEU A 112 -19.75 12.15 7.54
C LEU A 112 -20.43 12.25 6.18
N THR A 113 -20.65 13.47 5.70
CA THR A 113 -21.25 13.74 4.39
C THR A 113 -20.46 14.82 3.69
N TYR A 114 -20.39 14.76 2.36
CA TYR A 114 -19.81 15.81 1.53
C TYR A 114 -20.76 16.15 0.37
N PRO A 115 -20.93 17.43 -0.01
CA PRO A 115 -21.86 17.82 -1.07
C PRO A 115 -21.62 17.05 -2.37
N ASP A 116 -22.70 16.49 -2.92
CA ASP A 116 -22.73 15.74 -4.18
C ASP A 116 -21.71 14.57 -4.26
N HIS A 117 -21.32 14.02 -3.10
CA HIS A 117 -20.33 12.95 -3.02
C HIS A 117 -20.82 11.81 -2.14
N GLU A 118 -20.91 10.62 -2.72
CA GLU A 118 -21.09 9.37 -1.99
C GLU A 118 -19.73 8.72 -1.78
N PHE A 119 -19.40 8.42 -0.52
CA PHE A 119 -18.14 7.75 -0.21
C PHE A 119 -18.17 6.34 -0.77
N SER A 120 -17.17 6.00 -1.57
CA SER A 120 -17.01 4.65 -2.08
C SER A 120 -15.54 4.28 -2.20
N ASN A 121 -15.26 3.00 -1.95
CA ASN A 121 -13.94 2.41 -2.04
C ASN A 121 -12.86 3.25 -1.31
N LEU A 122 -13.12 3.52 -0.04
CA LEU A 122 -12.26 4.38 0.78
C LEU A 122 -10.84 3.85 0.88
N ILE A 123 -9.86 4.74 0.80
CA ILE A 123 -8.51 4.48 1.28
C ILE A 123 -8.29 5.44 2.42
N ILE A 124 -8.08 4.90 3.61
CA ILE A 124 -7.65 5.66 4.77
C ILE A 124 -6.13 5.69 4.69
N ASN A 125 -5.55 6.88 4.51
CA ASN A 125 -4.13 6.99 4.20
C ASN A 125 -3.29 6.84 5.47
N GLU A 126 -2.73 5.66 5.69
CA GLU A 126 -1.80 5.41 6.81
C GLU A 126 -0.55 6.31 6.74
N GLN A 127 -0.15 6.74 5.54
CA GLN A 127 1.01 7.63 5.34
C GLN A 127 0.67 9.10 5.58
N GLU A 128 -0.61 9.46 5.66
CA GLU A 128 -1.05 10.82 5.99
C GLU A 128 -2.30 10.74 6.87
N PRO A 129 -2.14 10.53 8.19
CA PRO A 129 -3.28 10.42 9.10
C PRO A 129 -4.25 11.60 8.99
N GLY A 130 -5.55 11.32 9.02
CA GLY A 130 -6.59 12.34 8.80
C GLY A 130 -6.81 12.67 7.31
N MET A 131 -6.24 11.87 6.40
CA MET A 131 -6.51 11.96 4.97
C MET A 131 -7.25 10.71 4.49
N ILE A 132 -8.33 10.93 3.75
CA ILE A 132 -9.04 9.85 3.07
C ILE A 132 -9.08 10.11 1.56
N ILE A 133 -8.95 9.03 0.80
CA ILE A 133 -9.21 9.03 -0.63
C ILE A 133 -10.53 8.28 -0.83
N SER A 134 -11.48 8.91 -1.51
CA SER A 134 -12.73 8.27 -1.88
C SER A 134 -12.90 8.31 -3.38
N TYR A 135 -13.38 7.21 -3.94
CA TYR A 135 -13.64 7.09 -5.35
C TYR A 135 -15.07 7.51 -5.67
N ILE A 136 -15.26 8.06 -6.86
CA ILE A 136 -16.54 8.36 -7.50
C ILE A 136 -16.62 7.49 -8.74
N ASN A 137 -17.70 6.71 -8.85
CA ASN A 137 -18.00 5.85 -10.00
C ASN A 137 -16.85 4.88 -10.36
N GLY A 138 -16.00 4.55 -9.38
CA GLY A 138 -14.82 3.72 -9.54
C GLY A 138 -13.65 4.36 -10.31
N GLN A 139 -13.85 5.46 -11.04
CA GLN A 139 -12.84 6.00 -11.96
C GLN A 139 -12.14 7.25 -11.44
N GLU A 140 -12.85 8.14 -10.77
CA GLU A 140 -12.28 9.35 -10.20
C GLU A 140 -12.06 9.16 -8.71
N TRP A 141 -10.97 9.68 -8.15
CA TRP A 141 -10.83 9.78 -6.70
C TRP A 141 -10.65 11.21 -6.25
N PHE A 142 -11.22 11.50 -5.09
CA PHE A 142 -11.10 12.75 -4.35
C PHE A 142 -10.28 12.47 -3.08
N LYS A 143 -9.27 13.30 -2.85
CA LYS A 143 -8.54 13.34 -1.57
C LYS A 143 -9.20 14.37 -0.67
N PHE A 144 -9.54 13.94 0.54
CA PHE A 144 -10.14 14.76 1.57
C PHE A 144 -9.24 14.79 2.78
N GLY A 145 -9.25 15.92 3.47
CA GLY A 145 -8.65 16.09 4.79
C GLY A 145 -9.67 16.65 5.77
N PHE A 146 -9.30 16.69 7.04
CA PHE A 146 -10.12 17.26 8.11
C PHE A 146 -9.49 18.53 8.65
N ASN A 147 -10.31 19.57 8.87
CA ASN A 147 -9.87 20.75 9.59
C ASN A 147 -9.82 20.48 11.12
N LYS A 148 -9.42 21.47 11.91
CA LYS A 148 -9.33 21.35 13.38
C LYS A 148 -10.68 21.12 14.08
N GLN A 149 -11.79 21.23 13.36
CA GLN A 149 -13.16 21.01 13.82
C GLN A 149 -13.71 19.66 13.34
N SER A 150 -12.87 18.79 12.79
CA SER A 150 -13.27 17.52 12.17
C SER A 150 -14.30 17.70 11.05
N GLU A 151 -14.25 18.84 10.35
CA GLU A 151 -15.01 19.09 9.14
C GLU A 151 -14.18 18.70 7.92
N LEU A 152 -14.83 18.00 6.99
CA LEU A 152 -14.19 17.52 5.79
C LEU A 152 -13.98 18.65 4.79
N TYR A 153 -12.77 18.74 4.23
CA TYR A 153 -12.46 19.59 3.10
C TYR A 153 -11.77 18.80 2.00
N ARG A 154 -11.91 19.24 0.76
CA ARG A 154 -11.20 18.65 -0.37
C ARG A 154 -9.75 19.11 -0.37
N SER A 155 -8.84 18.16 -0.20
CA SER A 155 -7.40 18.39 -0.08
C SER A 155 -6.70 17.95 -1.36
N GLY A 156 -6.81 18.79 -2.40
CA GLY A 156 -6.14 18.59 -3.68
C GLY A 156 -7.07 18.37 -4.87
N GLU A 157 -6.46 18.27 -6.04
CA GLU A 157 -7.17 17.99 -7.29
C GLU A 157 -7.71 16.57 -7.31
N SER A 158 -8.81 16.38 -8.05
CA SER A 158 -9.34 15.06 -8.28
C SER A 158 -8.58 14.39 -9.39
N ARG A 159 -8.57 13.06 -9.36
CA ARG A 159 -7.87 12.30 -10.38
C ARG A 159 -8.74 11.21 -10.94
N VAL A 160 -8.85 11.21 -12.25
CA VAL A 160 -9.38 10.07 -13.01
C VAL A 160 -8.25 9.05 -13.18
N LEU A 161 -8.43 7.85 -12.64
CA LEU A 161 -7.60 6.70 -12.94
C LEU A 161 -7.72 6.39 -14.43
N ASN A 162 -6.59 6.18 -15.10
CA ASN A 162 -6.62 5.58 -16.42
C ASN A 162 -7.07 4.11 -16.33
N GLU A 163 -7.47 3.51 -17.45
CA GLU A 163 -8.01 2.13 -17.48
C GLU A 163 -7.07 1.10 -16.83
N GLN A 164 -5.76 1.28 -17.00
CA GLN A 164 -4.74 0.41 -16.41
C GLN A 164 -4.72 0.51 -14.87
N GLN A 165 -4.74 1.73 -14.34
CA GLN A 165 -4.76 2.00 -12.91
C GLN A 165 -6.09 1.55 -12.29
N LEU A 166 -7.18 1.77 -13.01
CA LEU A 166 -8.51 1.32 -12.63
C LEU A 166 -8.56 -0.21 -12.53
N ALA A 167 -8.06 -0.93 -13.53
CA ALA A 167 -8.04 -2.39 -13.53
C ALA A 167 -7.24 -2.97 -12.35
N LEU A 168 -6.07 -2.40 -12.06
CA LEU A 168 -5.25 -2.78 -10.91
C LEU A 168 -5.97 -2.47 -9.59
N TYR A 169 -6.54 -1.27 -9.49
CA TYR A 169 -7.24 -0.81 -8.30
C TYR A 169 -8.47 -1.66 -7.99
N LEU A 170 -9.35 -1.87 -8.98
CA LEU A 170 -10.55 -2.70 -8.86
C LEU A 170 -10.21 -4.14 -8.44
N TYR A 171 -9.01 -4.62 -8.76
CA TYR A 171 -8.56 -5.90 -8.29
C TYR A 171 -8.03 -5.87 -6.85
N GLN A 172 -7.20 -4.87 -6.51
CA GLN A 172 -6.67 -4.69 -5.16
C GLN A 172 -7.79 -4.57 -4.12
N ILE A 173 -8.87 -3.83 -4.39
CA ILE A 173 -10.01 -3.71 -3.44
C ILE A 173 -10.72 -5.05 -3.15
N ARG A 174 -10.57 -6.06 -4.02
CA ARG A 174 -11.11 -7.40 -3.79
C ARG A 174 -10.16 -8.26 -2.96
N MET A 175 -8.86 -8.12 -3.20
CA MET A 175 -7.81 -8.91 -2.54
C MET A 175 -7.39 -8.37 -1.18
N TYR A 176 -7.57 -7.06 -0.93
CA TYR A 176 -7.17 -6.40 0.31
C TYR A 176 -8.37 -5.75 1.02
N ASN A 177 -8.28 -5.71 2.35
CA ASN A 177 -9.09 -4.88 3.22
C ASN A 177 -8.70 -3.40 3.02
N LEU A 178 -9.49 -2.49 3.61
CA LEU A 178 -9.22 -1.04 3.47
C LEU A 178 -7.90 -0.63 4.15
N ASP A 179 -7.50 -1.34 5.20
CA ASP A 179 -6.19 -1.27 5.89
C ASP A 179 -5.03 -1.89 5.09
N GLY A 180 -5.27 -2.35 3.86
CA GLY A 180 -4.26 -2.99 3.02
C GLY A 180 -3.83 -4.40 3.49
N SER A 181 -4.46 -4.96 4.52
CA SER A 181 -4.28 -6.36 4.91
C SER A 181 -4.94 -7.29 3.88
N VAL A 182 -4.37 -8.49 3.72
CA VAL A 182 -4.82 -9.44 2.70
C VAL A 182 -6.15 -10.08 3.14
N LYS A 183 -7.23 -9.87 2.39
CA LYS A 183 -8.52 -10.57 2.60
C LYS A 183 -8.37 -12.07 2.45
N SER A 184 -7.54 -12.48 1.49
CA SER A 184 -7.29 -13.89 1.16
C SER A 184 -5.91 -14.08 0.54
N ILE A 185 -5.10 -14.94 1.16
CA ILE A 185 -3.77 -15.35 0.66
C ILE A 185 -3.85 -16.47 -0.38
N LYS A 186 -5.05 -16.97 -0.69
CA LYS A 186 -5.22 -17.93 -1.78
C LYS A 186 -5.25 -17.15 -3.09
N LEU A 187 -4.71 -17.74 -4.16
CA LEU A 187 -4.89 -17.26 -5.52
C LEU A 187 -6.40 -17.24 -5.83
N GLU A 188 -7.06 -16.10 -5.61
CA GLU A 188 -8.47 -15.94 -5.94
C GLU A 188 -8.59 -15.63 -7.43
N THR A 189 -9.07 -16.63 -8.16
CA THR A 189 -9.42 -16.49 -9.57
C THR A 189 -10.76 -15.78 -9.71
N PHE A 190 -10.87 -14.90 -10.70
CA PHE A 190 -12.15 -14.27 -11.03
C PHE A 190 -13.19 -15.29 -11.50
N GLU A 191 -14.38 -15.28 -10.89
CA GLU A 191 -15.54 -16.00 -11.45
C GLU A 191 -16.11 -15.20 -12.64
N ASN A 192 -15.78 -15.70 -13.83
CA ASN A 192 -16.39 -15.61 -15.17
C ASN A 192 -17.02 -14.34 -15.76
N GLU A 193 -17.24 -13.21 -15.07
CA GLU A 193 -17.85 -12.04 -15.75
C GLU A 193 -17.23 -10.66 -15.44
N ASN A 194 -16.28 -10.56 -14.50
CA ASN A 194 -15.68 -9.27 -14.12
C ASN A 194 -14.16 -9.31 -14.01
N THR A 195 -13.48 -10.06 -14.88
CA THR A 195 -12.01 -10.11 -14.94
C THR A 195 -11.48 -8.81 -15.56
N PRO A 196 -10.66 -8.01 -14.85
CA PRO A 196 -10.08 -6.80 -15.39
C PRO A 196 -9.20 -7.13 -16.60
N LEU A 197 -9.48 -6.44 -17.69
CA LEU A 197 -8.68 -6.48 -18.90
C LEU A 197 -7.69 -5.31 -18.85
N LEU A 198 -6.43 -5.59 -19.15
CA LEU A 198 -5.36 -4.61 -19.18
C LEU A 198 -4.71 -4.62 -20.56
N GLU A 199 -4.45 -3.44 -21.12
CA GLU A 199 -3.63 -3.30 -22.32
C GLU A 199 -2.17 -3.02 -21.92
N VAL A 200 -1.22 -3.74 -22.52
CA VAL A 200 0.20 -3.46 -22.34
C VAL A 200 0.53 -2.08 -22.88
N GLN A 201 0.99 -1.17 -22.03
CA GLN A 201 1.35 0.20 -22.41
C GLN A 201 2.85 0.40 -22.69
N VAL A 202 3.68 -0.50 -22.16
CA VAL A 202 5.14 -0.50 -22.36
C VAL A 202 5.52 -1.20 -23.67
N ALA A 203 6.66 -0.84 -24.24
CA ALA A 203 7.09 -1.45 -25.51
C ALA A 203 7.32 -2.96 -25.38
N ARG A 204 7.89 -3.40 -24.24
CA ARG A 204 8.07 -4.81 -23.89
C ARG A 204 7.73 -5.01 -22.41
N LEU A 205 6.73 -5.83 -22.15
CA LEU A 205 6.37 -6.32 -20.81
C LEU A 205 6.92 -7.73 -20.66
N ARG A 206 7.86 -7.95 -19.73
CA ARG A 206 8.43 -9.28 -19.51
C ARG A 206 7.41 -10.20 -18.83
N LEU A 207 7.44 -11.47 -19.20
CA LEU A 207 6.59 -12.53 -18.65
C LEU A 207 7.42 -13.50 -17.83
N TYR A 208 6.93 -14.00 -16.71
CA TYR A 208 7.64 -14.91 -15.81
C TYR A 208 6.87 -16.22 -15.65
N ASP A 209 7.59 -17.33 -15.50
CA ASP A 209 6.95 -18.65 -15.28
C ASP A 209 6.45 -18.80 -13.84
N GLU A 210 7.11 -18.14 -12.88
CA GLU A 210 6.75 -18.09 -11.47
C GLU A 210 6.93 -16.66 -10.91
N PRO A 211 6.21 -16.25 -9.86
CA PRO A 211 6.42 -14.96 -9.22
C PRO A 211 7.74 -14.99 -8.45
N GLY A 212 8.54 -13.94 -8.61
CA GLY A 212 9.80 -13.78 -7.90
C GLY A 212 10.94 -13.32 -8.78
N TYR A 213 12.03 -12.97 -8.14
CA TYR A 213 13.16 -12.25 -8.74
C TYR A 213 14.32 -13.17 -9.15
N HIS A 214 14.12 -14.50 -9.05
CA HIS A 214 15.07 -15.56 -9.39
C HIS A 214 15.00 -16.01 -10.86
N ALA A 215 13.87 -15.82 -11.54
CA ALA A 215 13.64 -16.30 -12.90
C ALA A 215 13.96 -15.22 -13.94
N GLY A 216 15.11 -15.33 -14.60
CA GLY A 216 15.37 -14.55 -15.82
C GLY A 216 14.43 -15.01 -16.93
N SER A 217 13.61 -14.10 -17.47
CA SER A 217 12.77 -14.41 -18.62
C SER A 217 13.11 -13.59 -19.85
N ASN A 218 13.21 -14.29 -20.99
CA ASN A 218 13.37 -13.71 -22.32
C ASN A 218 12.03 -13.57 -23.07
N ILE A 219 10.92 -13.94 -22.44
CA ILE A 219 9.58 -13.88 -23.03
C ILE A 219 8.97 -12.53 -22.68
N TYR A 220 8.34 -11.89 -23.66
CA TYR A 220 7.67 -10.61 -23.47
C TYR A 220 6.39 -10.50 -24.29
N LEU A 221 5.51 -9.60 -23.84
CA LEU A 221 4.40 -9.07 -24.62
C LEU A 221 4.74 -7.68 -25.13
N GLU A 222 4.28 -7.37 -26.34
CA GLU A 222 4.43 -6.06 -26.95
C GLU A 222 3.29 -5.14 -26.56
N LYS A 223 3.53 -3.83 -26.71
CA LYS A 223 2.51 -2.79 -26.53
C LYS A 223 1.24 -3.13 -27.34
N GLY A 224 0.07 -2.95 -26.73
CA GLY A 224 -1.22 -3.22 -27.36
C GLY A 224 -1.75 -4.64 -27.16
N ALA A 225 -0.95 -5.55 -26.58
CA ALA A 225 -1.46 -6.85 -26.14
C ALA A 225 -2.46 -6.67 -25.00
N PHE A 226 -3.57 -7.41 -25.05
CA PHE A 226 -4.56 -7.43 -23.97
C PHE A 226 -4.32 -8.65 -23.08
N LEU A 227 -4.41 -8.42 -21.77
CA LEU A 227 -4.25 -9.43 -20.74
C LEU A 227 -5.38 -9.37 -19.73
N GLU A 228 -5.88 -10.56 -19.38
CA GLU A 228 -6.84 -10.78 -18.30
C GLU A 228 -6.04 -11.00 -17.02
N ILE A 229 -6.30 -10.21 -15.97
CA ILE A 229 -5.67 -10.44 -14.66
C ILE A 229 -6.37 -11.64 -14.00
N THR A 230 -5.64 -12.71 -13.67
CA THR A 230 -6.24 -13.94 -13.14
C THR A 230 -5.87 -14.25 -11.70
N ALA A 231 -4.75 -13.74 -11.19
CA ALA A 231 -4.36 -13.90 -9.79
C ALA A 231 -3.37 -12.82 -9.33
N PHE A 232 -3.12 -12.74 -8.03
CA PHE A 232 -2.08 -11.91 -7.40
C PHE A 232 -1.19 -12.76 -6.49
N GLU A 233 0.10 -12.43 -6.41
CA GLU A 233 1.01 -12.94 -5.39
C GLU A 233 1.73 -11.76 -4.71
N GLY A 234 1.65 -11.67 -3.37
CA GLY A 234 2.28 -10.59 -2.60
C GLY A 234 1.65 -9.21 -2.87
N LYS A 235 2.47 -8.17 -3.07
CA LYS A 235 2.05 -6.81 -3.52
C LYS A 235 2.60 -6.42 -4.91
N GLU A 236 3.32 -7.33 -5.56
CA GLU A 236 4.20 -6.98 -6.70
C GLU A 236 3.94 -7.82 -7.95
N TRP A 237 3.26 -8.97 -7.83
CA TRP A 237 3.16 -9.95 -8.91
C TRP A 237 1.71 -10.21 -9.30
N LEU A 238 1.46 -10.17 -10.60
CA LEU A 238 0.17 -10.49 -11.20
C LEU A 238 0.30 -11.75 -12.04
N LYS A 239 -0.60 -12.70 -11.84
CA LYS A 239 -0.83 -13.74 -12.83
C LYS A 239 -1.77 -13.19 -13.89
N ILE A 240 -1.39 -13.38 -15.14
CA ILE A 240 -2.13 -12.89 -16.29
C ILE A 240 -2.41 -14.03 -17.25
N LYS A 241 -3.52 -13.91 -17.95
CA LYS A 241 -3.92 -14.77 -19.05
C LYS A 241 -3.96 -13.94 -20.33
N TYR A 242 -3.32 -14.44 -21.39
CA TYR A 242 -3.19 -13.71 -22.65
C TYR A 242 -3.27 -14.66 -23.84
N LYS A 243 -3.68 -14.12 -24.99
CA LYS A 243 -3.72 -14.89 -26.24
C LYS A 243 -2.36 -14.84 -26.92
N TYR A 244 -1.85 -16.00 -27.30
CA TYR A 244 -0.65 -16.14 -28.11
C TYR A 244 -0.95 -17.09 -29.27
N ALA A 245 -0.91 -16.56 -30.49
CA ALA A 245 -1.39 -17.26 -31.68
C ALA A 245 -2.84 -17.81 -31.47
N LYS A 246 -3.02 -19.14 -31.50
CA LYS A 246 -4.33 -19.80 -31.30
C LYS A 246 -4.52 -20.32 -29.88
N GLU A 247 -3.53 -20.15 -29.01
CA GLU A 247 -3.54 -20.67 -27.65
C GLU A 247 -3.73 -19.54 -26.65
N THR A 248 -4.21 -19.92 -25.46
CA THR A 248 -4.31 -19.02 -24.33
C THR A 248 -3.34 -19.51 -23.27
N LEU A 249 -2.43 -18.64 -22.88
CA LEU A 249 -1.34 -18.96 -21.96
C LEU A 249 -1.49 -18.14 -20.69
N GLU A 250 -0.96 -18.67 -19.59
CA GLU A 250 -0.85 -17.95 -18.33
C GLU A 250 0.61 -17.73 -17.96
N ARG A 251 0.92 -16.52 -17.50
CA ARG A 251 2.26 -16.11 -17.03
C ARG A 251 2.15 -15.09 -15.92
N TRP A 252 3.25 -14.84 -15.23
CA TRP A 252 3.38 -13.82 -14.20
C TRP A 252 4.00 -12.54 -14.77
N VAL A 253 3.63 -11.39 -14.23
CA VAL A 253 4.25 -10.10 -14.54
C VAL A 253 4.44 -9.31 -13.25
N ASN A 254 5.54 -8.55 -13.18
CA ASN A 254 5.73 -7.61 -12.10
C ASN A 254 4.96 -6.31 -12.38
N ILE A 255 4.24 -5.79 -11.38
CA ILE A 255 3.41 -4.60 -11.50
C ILE A 255 4.21 -3.36 -11.89
N SER A 256 5.44 -3.26 -11.42
CA SER A 256 6.34 -2.15 -11.74
C SER A 256 6.67 -2.13 -13.24
N GLU A 257 6.77 -3.31 -13.86
CA GLU A 257 7.08 -3.47 -15.28
C GLU A 257 5.90 -3.16 -16.19
N LEU A 258 4.67 -3.13 -15.67
CA LEU A 258 3.50 -2.65 -16.42
C LEU A 258 3.61 -1.18 -16.83
N LYS A 259 4.42 -0.41 -16.10
CA LYS A 259 4.64 1.03 -16.31
C LYS A 259 6.02 1.33 -16.92
N MET A 260 6.95 0.38 -16.81
CA MET A 260 8.34 0.57 -17.23
C MET A 260 8.84 -0.61 -18.05
N ASP A 261 9.27 -0.33 -19.29
CA ASP A 261 10.07 -1.29 -20.07
C ASP A 261 11.49 -1.36 -19.48
N ILE A 262 11.72 -2.34 -18.60
CA ILE A 262 12.99 -2.49 -17.90
C ILE A 262 14.17 -2.76 -18.84
N SER A 263 13.92 -3.28 -20.04
CA SER A 263 14.99 -3.51 -21.02
C SER A 263 15.64 -2.19 -21.45
N LYS A 264 14.86 -1.10 -21.49
CA LYS A 264 15.29 0.24 -21.91
C LYS A 264 15.80 1.14 -20.79
N LEU A 265 15.68 0.71 -19.53
CA LEU A 265 16.18 1.50 -18.39
C LEU A 265 17.71 1.57 -18.43
N GLN A 266 18.23 2.79 -18.58
CA GLN A 266 19.65 3.09 -18.59
C GLN A 266 19.89 4.52 -18.11
N TYR A 267 21.06 4.75 -17.52
CA TYR A 267 21.49 6.08 -17.10
C TYR A 267 21.56 7.04 -18.29
N VAL A 268 21.04 8.26 -18.09
CA VAL A 268 21.18 9.39 -19.02
C VAL A 268 21.54 10.61 -18.18
N GLU A 269 22.73 11.17 -18.43
CA GLU A 269 23.33 12.23 -17.60
C GLU A 269 22.53 13.54 -17.57
N ASP A 270 21.70 13.78 -18.59
CA ASP A 270 20.79 14.93 -18.66
C ASP A 270 19.45 14.52 -19.28
N ASN A 271 18.50 14.10 -18.44
CA ASN A 271 17.15 13.72 -18.87
C ASN A 271 16.19 14.90 -18.70
N LYS A 272 16.19 15.80 -19.70
CA LYS A 272 15.39 17.05 -19.68
C LYS A 272 15.74 17.98 -18.50
N GLY A 273 17.01 18.06 -18.14
CA GLY A 273 17.51 18.82 -17.00
C GLY A 273 17.45 18.06 -15.69
N LEU A 274 16.83 16.89 -15.60
CA LEU A 274 16.87 16.09 -14.38
C LEU A 274 18.01 15.06 -14.43
N ASN A 275 18.68 14.90 -13.29
CA ASN A 275 19.74 13.91 -13.14
C ASN A 275 19.65 13.23 -11.77
N LEU A 276 19.36 11.92 -11.77
CA LEU A 276 19.40 11.07 -10.60
C LEU A 276 20.81 10.48 -10.50
N VAL A 277 21.42 10.57 -9.33
CA VAL A 277 22.78 10.05 -9.08
C VAL A 277 22.80 9.15 -7.87
N MET A 278 23.59 8.08 -7.97
CA MET A 278 23.94 7.19 -6.86
C MET A 278 25.40 7.42 -6.52
N MET A 279 25.64 7.86 -5.29
CA MET A 279 26.94 8.21 -4.76
C MET A 279 27.48 7.07 -3.91
N ASP A 280 28.79 6.85 -3.96
CA ASP A 280 29.50 6.03 -2.97
C ASP A 280 30.25 6.99 -2.04
N PRO A 281 29.65 7.38 -0.89
CA PRO A 281 30.26 8.35 0.00
C PRO A 281 31.51 7.80 0.73
N GLN A 282 31.74 6.48 0.73
CA GLN A 282 32.79 5.86 1.53
C GLN A 282 33.93 5.23 0.72
N ASN A 283 33.87 5.31 -0.62
CA ASN A 283 35.00 5.06 -1.53
C ASN A 283 35.76 3.76 -1.20
N GLY A 284 35.05 2.63 -1.17
CA GLY A 284 35.66 1.31 -0.96
C GLY A 284 35.77 0.83 0.48
N ASN A 285 35.00 1.38 1.42
CA ASN A 285 34.77 0.70 2.70
C ASN A 285 34.00 -0.63 2.45
N GLU A 286 34.18 -1.65 3.29
CA GLU A 286 33.51 -2.95 3.08
C GLU A 286 31.98 -2.91 3.23
N ASN A 287 31.44 -1.81 3.74
CA ASN A 287 30.02 -1.63 4.00
C ASN A 287 29.36 -0.88 2.83
N PHE A 288 28.20 -1.35 2.38
CA PHE A 288 27.48 -0.71 1.30
C PHE A 288 26.59 0.43 1.83
N TYR A 289 26.82 1.64 1.33
CA TYR A 289 26.01 2.82 1.62
C TYR A 289 25.13 3.16 0.42
N PHE A 290 23.83 3.26 0.65
CA PHE A 290 22.86 3.67 -0.35
C PHE A 290 22.64 5.18 -0.25
N CYS A 291 23.36 5.92 -1.07
CA CYS A 291 23.27 7.38 -1.12
C CYS A 291 22.79 7.80 -2.51
N ILE A 292 21.61 8.42 -2.58
CA ILE A 292 21.02 8.87 -3.85
C ILE A 292 20.56 10.32 -3.78
N ALA A 293 20.70 11.00 -4.91
CA ALA A 293 20.27 12.38 -5.03
C ALA A 293 19.66 12.70 -6.38
N LEU A 294 18.71 13.63 -6.38
CA LEU A 294 18.08 14.18 -7.57
C LEU A 294 18.52 15.64 -7.78
N ASN A 295 18.88 15.95 -9.01
CA ASN A 295 19.33 17.27 -9.43
C ASN A 295 18.41 17.82 -10.51
N ASN A 296 18.12 19.13 -10.46
CA ASN A 296 17.30 19.82 -11.45
C ASN A 296 18.07 20.95 -12.12
N TYR A 297 18.74 20.62 -13.21
CA TYR A 297 19.40 21.54 -14.12
C TYR A 297 18.48 22.17 -15.16
N SER A 298 17.17 21.91 -15.12
CA SER A 298 16.20 22.59 -15.98
C SER A 298 15.96 24.02 -15.50
N ASN A 299 15.26 24.82 -16.30
CA ASN A 299 14.86 26.19 -15.94
C ASN A 299 13.55 26.26 -15.15
N ASN A 300 12.88 25.11 -14.93
CA ASN A 300 11.58 25.04 -14.27
C ASN A 300 11.71 24.34 -12.91
N VAL A 301 10.83 24.68 -11.97
CA VAL A 301 10.71 23.89 -10.74
C VAL A 301 10.20 22.50 -11.12
N PHE A 302 10.87 21.47 -10.61
CA PHE A 302 10.39 20.09 -10.70
C PHE A 302 9.52 19.79 -9.48
N GLU A 303 8.34 19.27 -9.73
CA GLU A 303 7.41 18.83 -8.70
C GLU A 303 7.06 17.38 -8.96
N SER A 304 7.11 16.58 -7.90
CA SER A 304 6.65 15.21 -7.88
C SER A 304 5.76 15.01 -6.67
N TYR A 305 4.66 14.30 -6.84
CA TYR A 305 3.68 14.07 -5.77
C TYR A 305 3.55 12.59 -5.40
N TYR A 306 3.93 11.70 -6.33
CA TYR A 306 3.83 10.24 -6.14
C TYR A 306 5.10 9.54 -6.65
N GLY A 307 6.25 10.15 -6.35
CA GLY A 307 7.55 9.60 -6.70
C GLY A 307 7.80 8.27 -6.00
N LYS A 308 8.42 7.33 -6.73
CA LYS A 308 8.82 6.03 -6.23
C LYS A 308 10.27 5.73 -6.59
N ILE A 309 10.97 5.13 -5.64
CA ILE A 309 12.33 4.64 -5.79
C ILE A 309 12.28 3.13 -6.01
N TYR A 310 13.00 2.67 -7.03
CA TYR A 310 13.22 1.26 -7.32
C TYR A 310 14.71 0.98 -7.39
N ILE A 311 15.12 -0.23 -7.04
CA ILE A 311 16.45 -0.77 -7.28
C ILE A 311 16.42 -1.54 -8.61
N LEU A 312 17.31 -1.15 -9.52
CA LEU A 312 17.58 -1.85 -10.78
C LEU A 312 18.89 -2.64 -10.63
N LEU A 313 18.80 -3.97 -10.66
CA LEU A 313 19.96 -4.87 -10.66
C LEU A 313 20.16 -5.48 -12.04
N GLU A 314 21.37 -5.46 -12.55
CA GLU A 314 21.76 -6.12 -13.80
C GLU A 314 22.84 -7.16 -13.49
N ASN A 315 22.55 -8.45 -13.69
CA ASN A 315 23.51 -9.52 -13.43
C ASN A 315 24.59 -9.62 -14.52
N GLU A 316 25.57 -10.51 -14.35
CA GLU A 316 26.68 -10.71 -15.32
C GLU A 316 26.19 -11.13 -16.72
N ASN A 317 25.02 -11.75 -16.83
CA ASN A 317 24.41 -12.13 -18.11
C ASN A 317 23.62 -10.98 -18.78
N GLY A 318 23.56 -9.80 -18.14
CA GLY A 318 22.79 -8.65 -18.61
C GLY A 318 21.30 -8.70 -18.28
N ASN A 319 20.85 -9.70 -17.49
CA ASN A 319 19.46 -9.77 -17.06
C ASN A 319 19.20 -8.70 -16.01
N LYS A 320 18.20 -7.86 -16.29
CA LYS A 320 17.76 -6.79 -15.41
C LYS A 320 16.64 -7.23 -14.49
N LEU A 321 16.64 -6.70 -13.27
CA LEU A 321 15.65 -6.90 -12.23
C LEU A 321 15.22 -5.54 -11.69
N LEU A 322 13.93 -5.34 -11.45
CA LEU A 322 13.43 -4.09 -10.87
C LEU A 322 12.65 -4.36 -9.58
N TYR A 323 13.18 -3.87 -8.47
CA TYR A 323 12.61 -4.06 -7.14
C TYR A 323 12.09 -2.73 -6.58
N PRO A 324 10.80 -2.59 -6.23
CA PRO A 324 10.28 -1.37 -5.60
C PRO A 324 10.83 -1.23 -4.17
N LEU A 325 11.37 -0.06 -3.83
CA LEU A 325 12.01 0.18 -2.54
C LEU A 325 11.12 1.00 -1.60
N TYR A 326 10.85 2.26 -1.94
CA TYR A 326 9.98 3.14 -1.15
C TYR A 326 9.35 4.27 -1.99
N ASN A 327 8.35 4.94 -1.43
CA ASN A 327 7.73 6.15 -2.02
C ASN A 327 8.47 7.40 -1.50
N THR A 328 8.79 8.36 -2.36
CA THR A 328 9.49 9.60 -1.96
C THR A 328 8.56 10.64 -1.33
N GLY A 329 7.23 10.47 -1.47
CA GLY A 329 6.25 11.50 -1.16
C GLY A 329 6.38 12.73 -2.07
N ASP A 330 5.87 13.87 -1.59
CA ASP A 330 5.93 15.15 -2.28
C ASP A 330 7.37 15.69 -2.32
N LEU A 331 7.87 15.95 -3.52
CA LEU A 331 9.19 16.49 -3.78
C LEU A 331 9.09 17.74 -4.66
N LYS A 332 9.63 18.86 -4.18
CA LYS A 332 9.74 20.10 -4.93
C LYS A 332 11.19 20.54 -5.03
N LEU A 333 11.71 20.57 -6.25
CA LEU A 333 13.13 20.81 -6.53
C LEU A 333 13.31 22.02 -7.45
N PRO A 334 13.83 23.16 -6.95
CA PRO A 334 14.05 24.34 -7.78
C PRO A 334 15.18 24.13 -8.82
N PRO A 335 15.19 24.95 -9.89
CA PRO A 335 16.34 25.03 -10.82
C PRO A 335 17.67 25.26 -10.10
N GLN A 336 18.72 24.56 -10.55
CA GLN A 336 20.09 24.74 -10.09
C GLN A 336 21.09 24.68 -11.25
N LYS A 337 22.25 25.34 -11.13
CA LYS A 337 23.28 25.27 -12.17
C LYS A 337 24.18 24.05 -11.93
N PRO A 338 24.64 23.34 -12.97
CA PRO A 338 25.55 22.19 -12.80
C PRO A 338 26.84 22.49 -12.04
N LYS A 339 27.33 23.74 -12.08
CA LYS A 339 28.50 24.17 -11.30
C LYS A 339 28.23 24.26 -9.79
N ASP A 340 26.96 24.42 -9.39
CA ASP A 340 26.58 24.54 -7.99
C ASP A 340 26.55 23.17 -7.30
N THR A 341 26.54 22.07 -8.08
CA THR A 341 26.59 20.71 -7.54
C THR A 341 28.00 20.21 -7.27
N ASN A 342 29.03 20.88 -7.78
CA ASN A 342 30.43 20.54 -7.51
C ASN A 342 31.13 21.74 -6.85
N VAL A 343 31.34 21.68 -5.53
CA VAL A 343 32.02 22.74 -4.78
C VAL A 343 33.50 22.38 -4.64
N ASN A 344 34.39 23.22 -5.18
CA ASN A 344 35.81 23.21 -4.82
C ASN A 344 36.00 24.05 -3.55
N LYS A 345 36.14 23.41 -2.39
CA LYS A 345 36.79 24.05 -1.23
C LYS A 345 38.26 23.63 -1.21
N ALA A 346 39.15 24.51 -0.75
CA ALA A 346 40.55 24.17 -0.52
C ALA A 346 40.62 22.96 0.43
N GLY A 347 40.88 21.77 -0.12
CA GLY A 347 40.83 20.49 0.60
C GLY A 347 40.06 19.35 -0.10
N GLY A 348 39.26 19.61 -1.14
CA GLY A 348 38.61 18.56 -1.94
C GLY A 348 37.38 19.02 -2.74
N LYS A 349 37.01 18.24 -3.77
CA LYS A 349 35.74 18.40 -4.50
C LYS A 349 34.63 17.76 -3.66
N TRP A 350 33.66 18.56 -3.23
CA TRP A 350 32.44 18.07 -2.56
C TRP A 350 31.24 18.18 -3.50
N PHE A 351 30.42 17.12 -3.53
CA PHE A 351 29.17 17.13 -4.28
C PHE A 351 28.03 17.70 -3.42
N LYS A 352 27.39 18.77 -3.88
CA LYS A 352 26.20 19.35 -3.23
C LYS A 352 24.97 19.03 -4.09
N PRO A 353 24.22 17.97 -3.77
CA PRO A 353 23.03 17.63 -4.55
C PRO A 353 21.92 18.67 -4.41
N GLY A 354 21.00 18.67 -5.38
CA GLY A 354 19.77 19.45 -5.31
C GLY A 354 18.82 18.96 -4.21
N ALA A 355 18.51 17.66 -4.20
CA ALA A 355 17.85 16.97 -3.12
C ALA A 355 18.55 15.62 -2.86
N VAL A 356 18.92 15.36 -1.60
CA VAL A 356 19.27 14.01 -1.15
C VAL A 356 17.97 13.25 -0.94
N LEU A 357 17.80 12.12 -1.62
CA LEU A 357 16.61 11.27 -1.49
C LEU A 357 16.83 10.13 -0.49
N ASP A 358 18.09 9.70 -0.31
CA ASP A 358 18.51 8.73 0.70
C ASP A 358 20.01 8.89 0.99
N ASP A 359 20.41 8.55 2.22
CA ASP A 359 21.80 8.52 2.68
C ASP A 359 21.98 7.51 3.83
N ASN A 360 21.44 6.29 3.65
CA ASN A 360 21.48 5.24 4.67
C ASN A 360 22.48 4.14 4.34
N MET A 361 23.04 3.54 5.40
CA MET A 361 23.79 2.29 5.28
C MET A 361 22.80 1.14 5.07
N VAL A 362 23.14 0.19 4.20
CA VAL A 362 22.40 -1.07 4.11
C VAL A 362 22.86 -2.00 5.23
N GLN A 363 21.94 -2.34 6.13
CA GLN A 363 22.18 -3.13 7.34
C GLN A 363 21.51 -4.50 7.27
N TRP A 364 21.98 -5.43 8.08
CA TRP A 364 21.40 -6.77 8.24
C TRP A 364 20.49 -6.81 9.45
N ASP A 365 19.22 -7.11 9.21
CA ASP A 365 18.29 -7.51 10.26
C ASP A 365 18.47 -9.01 10.56
N ALA A 366 18.94 -9.33 11.77
CA ALA A 366 19.13 -10.70 12.22
C ALA A 366 17.83 -11.46 12.51
N GLU A 367 16.78 -10.76 12.94
CA GLU A 367 15.47 -11.33 13.29
C GLU A 367 14.70 -11.66 12.01
N LYS A 368 14.66 -10.71 11.06
CA LYS A 368 13.99 -10.88 9.76
C LYS A 368 14.84 -11.56 8.70
N LYS A 369 16.15 -11.72 8.95
CA LYS A 369 17.13 -12.34 8.04
C LYS A 369 17.19 -11.70 6.66
N GLN A 370 17.20 -10.37 6.61
CA GLN A 370 17.17 -9.59 5.38
C GLN A 370 18.08 -8.36 5.47
N PHE A 371 18.45 -7.81 4.32
CA PHE A 371 19.11 -6.51 4.24
C PHE A 371 18.08 -5.39 4.22
N VAL A 372 18.30 -4.35 5.01
CA VAL A 372 17.35 -3.25 5.19
C VAL A 372 18.05 -1.90 5.14
N ILE A 373 17.28 -0.85 4.87
CA ILE A 373 17.67 0.55 5.10
C ILE A 373 16.72 1.18 6.10
N PHE A 374 17.24 2.10 6.90
CA PHE A 374 16.43 2.88 7.83
C PHE A 374 15.56 3.86 7.03
N HIS A 375 14.27 3.83 7.27
CA HIS A 375 13.32 4.75 6.69
C HIS A 375 12.32 5.11 7.78
N ASP A 376 12.60 6.22 8.47
CA ASP A 376 11.84 6.64 9.62
C ASP A 376 10.38 6.89 9.26
N LYS A 377 9.50 6.05 9.79
CA LYS A 377 8.05 6.24 9.71
C LYS A 377 7.50 6.96 10.95
N SER A 378 8.32 7.28 11.95
CA SER A 378 7.87 7.83 13.24
C SER A 378 7.35 9.28 13.18
N LYS A 379 7.21 9.87 11.99
CA LYS A 379 6.36 11.06 11.81
C LYS A 379 4.87 10.71 11.79
N HIS A 380 4.54 9.42 11.78
CA HIS A 380 3.22 8.86 11.98
C HIS A 380 3.16 8.33 13.43
N ASN A 381 2.15 8.73 14.19
CA ASN A 381 2.08 8.60 15.66
C ASN A 381 1.97 7.16 16.20
N ASP A 382 2.24 6.14 15.38
CA ASP A 382 2.22 4.75 15.79
C ASP A 382 3.63 4.32 16.20
N MET A 383 3.87 4.31 17.52
CA MET A 383 5.18 3.96 18.12
C MET A 383 5.62 2.50 17.92
N ASP A 384 4.86 1.71 17.16
CA ASP A 384 5.11 0.27 16.92
C ASP A 384 5.48 -0.08 15.47
N GLU A 385 5.55 0.88 14.54
CA GLU A 385 5.96 0.58 13.16
C GLU A 385 7.49 0.42 13.01
N TYR A 386 7.90 -0.77 12.55
CA TYR A 386 9.28 -1.11 12.21
C TYR A 386 9.85 -0.14 11.16
N SER A 387 10.77 0.73 11.58
CA SER A 387 11.32 1.86 10.81
C SER A 387 12.35 1.49 9.73
N TYR A 388 12.25 0.28 9.18
CA TYR A 388 13.19 -0.24 8.20
C TYR A 388 12.44 -0.89 7.04
N VAL A 389 12.93 -0.67 5.82
CA VAL A 389 12.40 -1.29 4.60
C VAL A 389 13.40 -2.30 4.06
N SER A 390 12.91 -3.41 3.49
CA SER A 390 13.79 -4.39 2.84
C SER A 390 14.46 -3.76 1.63
N PHE A 391 15.77 -3.95 1.50
CA PHE A 391 16.58 -3.32 0.46
C PHE A 391 16.73 -4.19 -0.80
N PHE A 392 16.66 -5.51 -0.63
CA PHE A 392 16.72 -6.49 -1.71
C PHE A 392 15.52 -7.44 -1.62
N PRO A 393 15.09 -8.03 -2.74
CA PRO A 393 14.09 -9.08 -2.68
C PRO A 393 14.63 -10.34 -1.97
N ASP A 394 13.74 -11.05 -1.26
CA ASP A 394 14.07 -12.19 -0.38
C ASP A 394 14.80 -13.34 -1.09
N ASP A 395 14.57 -13.48 -2.39
CA ASP A 395 15.02 -14.55 -3.27
C ASP A 395 16.15 -14.10 -4.22
N LEU A 396 16.82 -12.98 -3.93
CA LEU A 396 17.96 -12.53 -4.72
C LEU A 396 19.11 -13.56 -4.67
N SER A 397 19.51 -14.06 -5.83
CA SER A 397 20.62 -15.01 -5.92
C SER A 397 21.97 -14.37 -5.62
N ALA A 398 22.89 -15.14 -5.03
CA ALA A 398 24.28 -14.70 -4.86
C ALA A 398 24.96 -14.48 -6.22
N GLY A 399 25.74 -13.41 -6.35
CA GLY A 399 26.38 -13.06 -7.61
C GLY A 399 26.93 -11.65 -7.68
N LYS A 400 27.50 -11.29 -8.83
CA LYS A 400 27.87 -9.90 -9.14
C LYS A 400 26.75 -9.23 -9.92
N TYR A 401 26.47 -7.99 -9.54
CA TYR A 401 25.43 -7.17 -10.12
C TYR A 401 25.99 -5.77 -10.40
N LYS A 402 25.42 -5.10 -11.39
CA LYS A 402 25.45 -3.65 -11.49
C LYS A 402 24.16 -3.15 -10.86
N ILE A 403 24.27 -2.28 -9.86
CA ILE A 403 23.13 -1.65 -9.19
C ILE A 403 22.94 -0.23 -9.71
N SER A 404 21.69 0.17 -9.87
CA SER A 404 21.27 1.55 -10.14
C SER A 404 19.94 1.81 -9.44
N THR A 405 19.60 3.07 -9.25
CA THR A 405 18.30 3.48 -8.76
C THR A 405 17.45 3.98 -9.91
N VAL A 406 16.15 3.69 -9.86
CA VAL A 406 15.17 4.25 -10.79
C VAL A 406 14.19 5.10 -9.99
N PHE A 407 14.01 6.35 -10.41
CA PHE A 407 12.95 7.23 -9.94
C PHE A 407 11.85 7.29 -10.99
N MET A 408 10.61 7.05 -10.58
CA MET A 408 9.44 7.24 -11.42
C MET A 408 8.33 7.91 -10.61
N ASP A 409 7.78 8.98 -11.17
CA ASP A 409 6.54 9.57 -10.70
C ASP A 409 5.40 9.18 -11.64
N SER A 410 4.36 8.57 -11.08
CA SER A 410 3.19 8.14 -11.85
C SER A 410 2.33 9.28 -12.41
N GLU A 411 2.49 10.51 -11.92
CA GLU A 411 1.75 11.70 -12.39
C GLU A 411 2.53 12.51 -13.40
N SER A 412 3.85 12.38 -13.40
CA SER A 412 4.67 13.13 -14.33
C SER A 412 4.62 12.45 -15.70
N GLN A 413 4.56 13.25 -16.77
CA GLN A 413 4.82 12.76 -18.14
C GLN A 413 6.31 12.46 -18.38
N GLN A 414 7.14 12.46 -17.33
CA GLN A 414 8.55 12.18 -17.46
C GLN A 414 8.78 10.68 -17.61
N LYS A 415 9.82 10.36 -18.37
CA LYS A 415 10.32 8.99 -18.44
C LYS A 415 11.01 8.67 -17.10
N PRO A 416 11.07 7.40 -16.70
CA PRO A 416 11.84 6.99 -15.54
C PRO A 416 13.27 7.53 -15.60
N LEU A 417 13.74 8.09 -14.49
CA LEU A 417 15.13 8.53 -14.32
C LEU A 417 15.92 7.36 -13.76
N VAL A 418 17.06 7.05 -14.33
CA VAL A 418 17.95 5.98 -13.85
C VAL A 418 19.23 6.62 -13.39
N SER A 419 19.78 6.18 -12.26
CA SER A 419 21.07 6.65 -11.75
C SER A 419 22.26 6.06 -12.51
N ASN A 420 23.45 6.62 -12.28
CA ASN A 420 24.69 5.97 -12.64
C ASN A 420 24.80 4.58 -11.98
N LYS A 421 25.56 3.68 -12.63
CA LYS A 421 25.76 2.30 -12.18
C LYS A 421 26.86 2.22 -11.13
N GLN A 422 26.68 1.34 -10.14
CA GLN A 422 27.73 0.90 -9.22
C GLN A 422 27.88 -0.63 -9.29
N GLU A 423 29.05 -1.14 -8.96
CA GLU A 423 29.28 -2.58 -8.84
C GLU A 423 28.83 -3.08 -7.46
N LEU A 424 28.19 -4.25 -7.44
CA LEU A 424 27.65 -4.86 -6.24
C LEU A 424 27.97 -6.36 -6.25
N LYS A 425 28.48 -6.89 -5.15
CA LYS A 425 28.60 -8.33 -4.93
C LYS A 425 27.63 -8.74 -3.84
N PHE A 426 26.68 -9.60 -4.16
CA PHE A 426 25.67 -10.12 -3.24
C PHE A 426 26.01 -11.56 -2.80
N PRO A 427 25.80 -11.95 -1.53
CA PRO A 427 25.29 -11.13 -0.42
C PRO A 427 26.31 -10.08 0.04
N LEU A 428 25.81 -8.98 0.59
CA LEU A 428 26.66 -7.97 1.23
C LEU A 428 27.27 -8.50 2.53
N LYS A 429 28.29 -7.80 3.02
CA LYS A 429 28.76 -7.98 4.38
C LYS A 429 27.62 -7.65 5.35
N LYS A 430 27.38 -8.53 6.32
CA LYS A 430 26.34 -8.32 7.34
C LYS A 430 26.85 -7.33 8.39
N VAL A 431 26.34 -6.11 8.34
CA VAL A 431 26.51 -5.09 9.38
C VAL A 431 25.20 -5.00 10.14
N LEU A 432 25.18 -5.32 11.44
CA LEU A 432 23.93 -5.35 12.20
C LEU A 432 23.29 -3.96 12.30
N ILE A 433 21.97 -3.95 12.46
CA ILE A 433 21.23 -2.76 12.85
C ILE A 433 21.75 -2.25 14.20
N ASP A 434 22.08 -0.97 14.28
CA ASP A 434 22.41 -0.31 15.54
C ASP A 434 21.14 -0.15 16.37
N LYS A 435 20.88 -1.09 17.28
CA LYS A 435 19.84 -0.94 18.30
C LYS A 435 20.28 0.13 19.29
N LYS A 436 19.89 1.38 19.07
CA LYS A 436 20.04 2.46 20.05
C LYS A 436 18.95 2.37 21.12
#